data_AF-D3B7H2-F1
#
_entry.id   AF-D3B7H2-F1
#
_cell.length_a   1.000
_cell.length_b   1.000
_cell.length_c   1.000
_cell.angle_alpha   90.00
_cell.angle_beta   90.00
_cell.angle_gamma   90.00
#
_symmetry.space_group_name_H-M   'P 1'
#
loop_
_entity.id
_entity.type
_entity.pdbx_description
1 polymer ?
#
loop_
_entity_poly.entity_id
_entity_poly.type
_entity_poly.pdbx_seq_one_letter_code
_entity_poly.pdbx_strand_id
1 'polypeptide(L)'
;MSKYKATFAGILGLVYTALLIYVIKYRIQYRILIGDGTNELLKEIANKKEGSSIDTRKYAKLLAAIRAHSNFIEYVPIQLILAAILEIQGVDKFKLKLLLCVFTIGRIAHPLGIMKSDAKGIGRPIGTLSTIGTLVISSLANICIAYPLICSKQ
;
A
#
# COMPACT_ATOMS: atom_id res chain seq x y z
N MET A 1 -11.61 -20.59 9.42
CA MET A 1 -10.60 -19.70 8.81
C MET A 1 -9.30 -20.47 8.62
N SER A 2 -8.78 -20.58 7.39
CA SER A 2 -7.55 -21.35 7.13
C SER A 2 -6.30 -20.71 7.73
N LYS A 3 -5.37 -21.55 8.24
CA LYS A 3 -4.12 -21.12 8.91
C LYS A 3 -3.27 -20.16 8.04
N TYR A 4 -3.22 -20.37 6.73
CA TYR A 4 -2.38 -19.56 5.82
C TYR A 4 -2.85 -18.12 5.69
N LYS A 5 -4.17 -17.84 5.71
CA LYS A 5 -4.67 -16.46 5.67
C LYS A 5 -4.30 -15.68 6.92
N ALA A 6 -4.39 -16.32 8.08
CA ALA A 6 -3.95 -15.71 9.33
C ALA A 6 -2.45 -15.37 9.27
N THR A 7 -1.62 -16.22 8.64
CA THR A 7 -0.20 -15.92 8.40
C THR A 7 -0.01 -14.71 7.49
N PHE A 8 -0.67 -14.66 6.32
CA PHE A 8 -0.54 -13.53 5.39
C PHE A 8 -1.08 -12.22 6.00
N ALA A 9 -2.24 -12.26 6.65
CA ALA A 9 -2.81 -11.11 7.35
C ALA A 9 -1.90 -10.63 8.50
N GLY A 10 -1.28 -11.56 9.24
CA GLY A 10 -0.29 -11.23 10.28
C GLY A 10 0.95 -10.56 9.70
N ILE A 11 1.53 -11.10 8.63
CA ILE A 11 2.69 -10.50 7.94
C ILE A 11 2.34 -9.09 7.45
N LEU A 12 1.20 -8.92 6.78
CA LEU A 12 0.74 -7.62 6.29
C LEU A 12 0.45 -6.65 7.45
N GLY A 13 -0.06 -7.14 8.58
CA GLY A 13 -0.23 -6.37 9.81
C GLY A 13 1.10 -5.85 10.37
N LEU A 14 2.15 -6.68 10.38
CA LEU A 14 3.49 -6.23 10.79
C LEU A 14 4.05 -5.16 9.84
N VAL A 15 3.85 -5.32 8.53
CA VAL A 15 4.24 -4.32 7.53
C VAL A 15 3.48 -3.00 7.76
N TYR A 16 2.18 -3.07 8.03
CA TYR A 16 1.37 -1.90 8.37
C TYR A 16 1.93 -1.17 9.60
N THR A 17 2.20 -1.90 10.69
CA THR A 17 2.77 -1.31 11.91
C THR A 17 4.13 -0.68 11.65
N ALA A 18 4.98 -1.30 10.84
CA ALA A 18 6.26 -0.71 10.46
C ALA A 18 6.09 0.60 9.68
N LEU A 19 5.20 0.64 8.68
CA LEU A 19 4.90 1.87 7.93
C LEU A 19 4.34 2.98 8.82
N LEU A 20 3.47 2.63 9.76
CA LEU A 20 2.93 3.56 10.76
C LEU A 20 4.04 4.15 11.63
N ILE A 21 4.94 3.32 12.16
CA ILE A 21 6.10 3.78 12.95
C ILE A 21 6.98 4.73 12.13
N TYR A 22 7.19 4.44 10.84
CA TYR A 22 7.94 5.32 9.94
C TYR A 22 7.28 6.71 9.79
N VAL A 23 5.95 6.76 9.65
CA VAL A 23 5.22 8.03 9.60
C VAL A 23 5.37 8.79 10.92
N ILE A 24 5.16 8.12 12.06
CA ILE A 24 5.27 8.73 13.39
C ILE A 24 6.67 9.29 13.63
N LYS A 25 7.70 8.53 13.28
CA LYS A 25 9.10 8.96 13.39
C LYS A 25 9.34 10.29 12.66
N TYR A 26 8.89 10.42 11.42
CA TYR A 26 9.08 11.64 10.66
C TYR A 26 8.18 12.79 11.16
N ARG A 27 6.96 12.52 11.64
CA ARG A 27 6.10 13.55 12.26
C ARG A 27 6.76 14.17 13.48
N ILE A 28 7.34 13.34 14.35
CA ILE A 28 8.09 13.80 15.53
C ILE A 28 9.34 14.58 15.10
N GLN A 29 10.11 14.06 14.14
CA GLN A 29 11.32 14.70 13.64
C GLN A 29 11.06 16.10 13.07
N TYR A 30 9.98 16.28 12.31
CA TYR A 30 9.63 17.54 11.68
C TYR A 30 8.68 18.41 12.51
N ARG A 31 8.25 17.96 13.70
CA ARG A 31 7.26 18.63 14.57
C ARG A 31 5.95 18.96 13.86
N ILE A 32 5.51 18.09 12.94
CA ILE A 32 4.24 18.22 12.22
C ILE A 32 3.26 17.17 12.77
N LEU A 33 2.34 17.64 13.61
CA LEU A 33 1.30 16.79 14.19
C LEU A 33 0.23 16.43 13.14
N ILE A 34 -0.22 17.42 12.36
CA ILE A 34 -1.29 17.26 11.36
C ILE A 34 -0.80 17.79 10.01
N GLY A 35 -1.14 17.08 8.94
CA GLY A 35 -0.77 17.46 7.57
C GLY A 35 0.51 16.80 7.07
N ASP A 36 1.04 17.34 5.98
CA ASP A 36 2.22 16.88 5.24
C ASP A 36 3.41 17.84 5.34
N GLY A 37 3.27 18.94 6.09
CA GLY A 37 4.26 20.00 6.23
C GLY A 37 4.16 21.13 5.23
N THR A 38 3.15 21.11 4.33
CA THR A 38 2.96 22.17 3.33
C THR A 38 2.69 23.52 3.99
N ASN A 39 1.86 23.57 5.04
CA ASN A 39 1.54 24.82 5.75
C ASN A 39 2.77 25.42 6.43
N GLU A 40 3.60 24.59 7.04
CA GLU A 40 4.85 24.99 7.67
C GLU A 40 5.86 25.48 6.61
N LEU A 41 5.93 24.82 5.46
CA LEU A 41 6.76 25.27 4.34
C LEU A 41 6.30 26.62 3.80
N LEU A 42 4.99 26.83 3.64
CA LEU A 42 4.42 28.11 3.18
C LEU A 42 4.71 29.24 4.17
N LYS A 43 4.61 28.98 5.47
CA LYS A 43 5.00 29.95 6.51
C LYS A 43 6.50 30.28 6.46
N GLU A 44 7.34 29.28 6.19
CA GLU A 44 8.78 29.46 6.05
C GLU A 44 9.14 30.27 4.79
N ILE A 45 8.39 30.09 3.69
CA ILE A 45 8.53 30.88 2.47
C ILE A 45 8.06 32.33 2.69
N ALA A 46 6.90 32.53 3.32
CA ALA A 46 6.31 33.85 3.52
C ALA A 46 7.13 34.77 4.44
N ASN A 47 7.79 34.20 5.46
CA ASN A 47 8.59 34.97 6.42
C ASN A 47 10.07 35.12 6.00
N LYS A 48 10.43 34.72 4.78
CA LYS A 48 11.82 34.61 4.36
C LYS A 48 12.41 35.93 3.86
N LYS A 49 13.67 36.20 4.23
CA LYS A 49 14.44 37.32 3.67
C LYS A 49 14.87 37.04 2.23
N GLU A 50 14.78 38.06 1.40
CA GLU A 50 15.20 38.06 -0.01
C GLU A 50 16.68 37.65 -0.14
N GLY A 51 16.99 36.74 -1.07
CA GLY A 51 18.35 36.20 -1.29
C GLY A 51 18.72 34.92 -0.51
N SER A 52 17.84 34.40 0.35
CA SER A 52 18.09 33.14 1.08
C SER A 52 17.53 31.90 0.35
N SER A 53 18.26 30.78 0.35
CA SER A 53 17.84 29.52 -0.31
C SER A 53 16.85 28.70 0.55
N ILE A 54 15.70 28.29 -0.01
CA ILE A 54 14.66 27.48 0.66
C ILE A 54 14.88 26.00 0.36
N ASP A 55 14.96 25.18 1.40
CA ASP A 55 14.90 23.73 1.24
C ASP A 55 13.45 23.27 1.02
N THR A 56 13.05 23.18 -0.25
CA THR A 56 11.73 22.65 -0.65
C THR A 56 11.57 21.16 -0.37
N ARG A 57 12.66 20.42 -0.10
CA ARG A 57 12.64 18.98 0.15
C ARG A 57 12.65 18.63 1.64
N LYS A 58 12.63 19.63 2.52
CA LYS A 58 12.60 19.45 3.98
C LYS A 58 11.63 18.36 4.44
N TYR A 59 10.40 18.38 3.93
CA TYR A 59 9.34 17.42 4.29
C TYR A 59 9.17 16.25 3.31
N ALA A 60 10.04 16.10 2.31
CA ALA A 60 9.90 15.07 1.27
C ALA A 60 9.86 13.64 1.85
N LYS A 61 10.63 13.38 2.93
CA LYS A 61 10.63 12.08 3.61
C LYS A 61 9.32 11.79 4.34
N LEU A 62 8.74 12.79 5.00
CA LEU A 62 7.43 12.69 5.65
C LEU A 62 6.34 12.42 4.61
N LEU A 63 6.35 13.17 3.51
CA LEU A 63 5.39 12.99 2.41
C LEU A 63 5.50 11.57 1.81
N ALA A 64 6.72 11.08 1.58
CA ALA A 64 6.95 9.73 1.08
C ALA A 64 6.42 8.66 2.05
N ALA A 65 6.66 8.82 3.36
CA ALA A 65 6.15 7.90 4.38
C ALA A 65 4.61 7.90 4.45
N ILE A 66 3.97 9.08 4.43
CA ILE A 66 2.51 9.20 4.41
C ILE A 66 1.94 8.51 3.17
N ARG A 67 2.52 8.74 1.99
CA ARG A 67 2.07 8.09 0.74
C ARG A 67 2.21 6.58 0.79
N ALA A 68 3.32 6.05 1.31
CA ALA A 68 3.51 4.61 1.46
C ALA A 68 2.48 3.98 2.40
N HIS A 69 2.20 4.64 3.55
CA HIS A 69 1.20 4.18 4.50
C HIS A 69 -0.24 4.27 3.94
N SER A 70 -0.61 5.38 3.30
CA SER A 70 -1.94 5.56 2.67
C SER A 70 -2.20 4.49 1.61
N ASN A 71 -1.23 4.27 0.72
CA ASN A 71 -1.34 3.23 -0.28
C ASN A 71 -1.53 1.85 0.36
N PHE A 72 -0.85 1.55 1.47
CA PHE A 72 -1.02 0.26 2.14
C PHE A 72 -2.45 0.08 2.68
N ILE A 73 -2.99 1.07 3.39
CA ILE A 73 -4.32 0.98 4.02
C ILE A 73 -5.47 0.99 3.00
N GLU A 74 -5.26 1.54 1.80
CA GLU A 74 -6.24 1.52 0.72
C GLU A 74 -6.42 0.12 0.13
N TYR A 75 -5.33 -0.61 -0.15
CA TYR A 75 -5.43 -1.87 -0.90
C TYR A 75 -5.47 -3.13 -0.04
N VAL A 76 -4.76 -3.15 1.09
CA VAL A 76 -4.57 -4.38 1.87
C VAL A 76 -5.85 -4.87 2.55
N PRO A 77 -6.64 -4.02 3.25
CA PRO A 77 -7.90 -4.45 3.85
C PRO A 77 -8.88 -4.98 2.80
N ILE A 78 -9.03 -4.28 1.68
CA ILE A 78 -9.93 -4.68 0.58
C ILE A 78 -9.51 -6.04 0.01
N GLN A 79 -8.21 -6.24 -0.24
CA GLN A 79 -7.72 -7.52 -0.76
C GLN A 79 -7.95 -8.69 0.21
N LEU A 80 -7.75 -8.48 1.51
CA LEU A 80 -8.01 -9.50 2.53
C LEU A 80 -9.50 -9.85 2.61
N ILE A 81 -10.39 -8.85 2.49
CA ILE A 81 -11.84 -9.06 2.42
C ILE A 81 -12.21 -9.87 1.17
N LEU A 82 -11.74 -9.47 -0.01
CA LEU A 82 -12.01 -10.20 -1.26
C LEU A 82 -11.51 -11.65 -1.23
N ALA A 83 -10.32 -11.88 -0.65
CA ALA A 83 -9.77 -13.22 -0.48
C ALA A 83 -10.55 -14.06 0.55
N ALA A 84 -11.14 -13.43 1.58
CA ALA A 84 -12.02 -14.11 2.52
C ALA A 84 -13.34 -14.53 1.86
N ILE A 85 -13.92 -13.67 1.02
CA ILE A 85 -15.15 -14.00 0.28
C ILE A 85 -14.90 -15.16 -0.70
N LEU A 86 -13.79 -15.15 -1.45
CA LEU A 86 -13.43 -16.26 -2.35
C LEU A 86 -13.26 -17.59 -1.60
N GLU A 87 -12.75 -17.57 -0.36
CA GLU A 87 -12.71 -18.78 0.47
C GLU A 87 -14.11 -19.27 0.83
N ILE A 88 -14.99 -18.36 1.25
CA ILE A 88 -16.38 -18.70 1.60
C ILE A 88 -17.11 -19.30 0.37
N GLN A 89 -16.80 -18.83 -0.83
CA GLN A 89 -17.29 -19.37 -2.10
C GLN A 89 -16.67 -20.74 -2.48
N GLY A 90 -15.75 -21.28 -1.67
CA GLY A 90 -15.18 -22.61 -1.90
C GLY A 90 -14.06 -22.67 -2.93
N VAL A 91 -13.41 -21.54 -3.26
CA VAL A 91 -12.25 -21.52 -4.16
C VAL A 91 -11.13 -22.41 -3.64
N ASP A 92 -10.49 -23.13 -4.57
CA ASP A 92 -9.36 -24.00 -4.27
C ASP A 92 -8.27 -23.29 -3.43
N LYS A 93 -7.77 -24.01 -2.42
CA LYS A 93 -6.82 -23.49 -1.43
C LYS A 93 -5.49 -23.08 -2.06
N PHE A 94 -5.05 -23.78 -3.10
CA PHE A 94 -3.81 -23.48 -3.80
C PHE A 94 -3.94 -22.15 -4.55
N LYS A 95 -5.05 -21.92 -5.25
CA LYS A 95 -5.33 -20.64 -5.94
C LYS A 95 -5.32 -19.46 -4.97
N LEU A 96 -5.99 -19.59 -3.82
CA LEU A 96 -6.01 -18.54 -2.78
C LEU A 96 -4.62 -18.27 -2.19
N LYS A 97 -3.84 -19.32 -1.92
CA LYS A 97 -2.47 -19.17 -1.40
C LYS A 97 -1.58 -18.46 -2.41
N LEU A 98 -1.65 -18.85 -3.69
CA LEU A 98 -0.87 -18.23 -4.76
C LEU A 98 -1.22 -16.74 -4.89
N LEU A 99 -2.52 -16.40 -4.90
CA LEU A 99 -3.00 -15.03 -5.01
C LEU A 99 -2.52 -14.15 -3.85
N LEU A 100 -2.65 -14.63 -2.61
CA LEU A 100 -2.17 -13.89 -1.42
C LEU A 100 -0.65 -13.80 -1.36
N CYS A 101 0.07 -14.81 -1.84
CA CYS A 101 1.53 -14.78 -1.92
C CYS A 101 2.01 -13.70 -2.89
N VAL A 102 1.47 -13.68 -4.12
CA VAL A 102 1.80 -12.67 -5.14
C VAL A 102 1.50 -11.26 -4.62
N PHE A 103 0.32 -11.06 -4.02
CA PHE A 103 -0.06 -9.78 -3.43
C PHE A 103 0.90 -9.35 -2.31
N THR A 104 1.23 -10.26 -1.38
CA THR A 104 2.09 -9.95 -0.23
C THR A 104 3.51 -9.61 -0.69
N ILE A 105 4.07 -10.36 -1.64
CA ILE A 105 5.38 -10.07 -2.22
C ILE A 105 5.37 -8.70 -2.91
N GLY A 106 4.33 -8.40 -3.71
CA GLY A 106 4.18 -7.09 -4.34
C GLY A 106 4.15 -5.94 -3.32
N ARG A 107 3.47 -6.15 -2.18
CA ARG A 107 3.34 -5.17 -1.09
C ARG A 107 4.63 -4.94 -0.32
N ILE A 108 5.46 -5.96 -0.15
CA ILE A 108 6.79 -5.85 0.48
C ILE A 108 7.80 -5.22 -0.50
N ALA A 109 7.73 -5.58 -1.79
CA ALA A 109 8.63 -5.07 -2.82
C ALA A 109 8.40 -3.57 -3.14
N HIS A 110 7.17 -3.08 -3.02
CA HIS A 110 6.79 -1.70 -3.31
C HIS A 110 7.56 -0.64 -2.49
N PRO A 111 7.60 -0.69 -1.13
CA PRO A 111 8.36 0.27 -0.33
C PRO A 111 9.88 0.16 -0.53
N LEU A 112 10.41 -1.04 -0.84
CA LEU A 112 11.83 -1.22 -1.16
C LEU A 112 12.23 -0.49 -2.46
N GLY A 113 11.31 -0.34 -3.41
CA GLY A 113 11.51 0.45 -4.63
C GLY A 113 11.52 1.97 -4.41
N ILE A 114 10.91 2.46 -3.32
CA ILE A 114 10.82 3.90 -3.00
C ILE A 114 12.04 4.39 -2.20
N MET A 115 12.71 3.50 -1.47
CA MET A 115 13.88 3.84 -0.64
C MET A 115 15.18 4.05 -1.42
N LYS A 116 15.22 3.78 -2.73
CA LYS A 116 16.36 4.15 -3.60
C LYS A 116 16.14 5.55 -4.20
N SER A 117 17.16 6.40 -4.01
CA SER A 117 17.19 7.86 -4.16
C SER A 117 16.82 8.46 -5.51
N ASP A 118 16.61 7.65 -6.56
CA ASP A 118 16.36 8.15 -7.92
C ASP A 118 14.93 7.97 -8.44
N ALA A 119 13.98 7.47 -7.63
CA ALA A 119 12.59 7.22 -8.04
C ALA A 119 12.40 6.33 -9.30
N LYS A 120 13.49 5.73 -9.82
CA LYS A 120 13.58 4.80 -10.95
C LYS A 120 13.65 3.32 -10.53
N GLY A 121 13.29 2.99 -9.30
CA GLY A 121 13.32 1.62 -8.80
C GLY A 121 12.24 0.74 -9.45
N ILE A 122 12.66 -0.33 -10.15
CA ILE A 122 11.78 -1.33 -10.81
C ILE A 122 10.77 -1.99 -9.84
N GLY A 123 11.01 -1.92 -8.52
CA GLY A 123 10.07 -2.39 -7.50
C GLY A 123 8.72 -1.65 -7.45
N ARG A 124 8.67 -0.39 -7.91
CA ARG A 124 7.46 0.44 -7.90
C ARG A 124 6.41 0.01 -8.95
N PRO A 125 6.75 -0.18 -10.24
CA PRO A 125 5.79 -0.69 -11.22
C PRO A 125 5.36 -2.12 -10.88
N ILE A 126 6.30 -3.01 -10.50
CA ILE A 126 5.98 -4.41 -10.18
C ILE A 126 5.02 -4.51 -8.99
N GLY A 127 5.26 -3.77 -7.91
CA GLY A 127 4.37 -3.77 -6.74
C GLY A 127 2.97 -3.22 -7.05
N THR A 128 2.90 -2.17 -7.86
CA THR A 128 1.63 -1.57 -8.29
C THR A 128 0.84 -2.51 -9.20
N LEU A 129 1.47 -3.05 -10.25
CA LEU A 129 0.87 -4.00 -11.18
C LEU A 129 0.40 -5.27 -10.47
N SER A 130 1.23 -5.82 -9.59
CA SER A 130 0.88 -7.00 -8.78
C SER A 130 -0.36 -6.75 -7.93
N THR A 131 -0.45 -5.58 -7.29
CA THR A 131 -1.62 -5.25 -6.46
C THR A 131 -2.87 -5.05 -7.29
N ILE A 132 -2.82 -4.18 -8.30
CA ILE A 132 -4.00 -3.89 -9.10
C ILE A 132 -4.47 -5.17 -9.81
N GLY A 133 -3.53 -5.96 -10.34
CA GLY A 133 -3.81 -7.24 -10.97
C GLY A 133 -4.50 -8.23 -10.03
N THR A 134 -3.93 -8.47 -8.83
CA THR A 134 -4.53 -9.39 -7.85
C THR A 134 -5.88 -8.91 -7.33
N LEU A 135 -6.08 -7.59 -7.19
CA LEU A 135 -7.34 -7.00 -6.77
C LEU A 135 -8.43 -7.16 -7.84
N VAL A 136 -8.11 -6.85 -9.11
CA VAL A 136 -9.02 -7.05 -10.25
C VAL A 136 -9.36 -8.53 -10.41
N ILE A 137 -8.37 -9.42 -10.38
CA ILE A 137 -8.59 -10.88 -10.47
C ILE A 137 -9.49 -11.35 -9.34
N SER A 138 -9.26 -10.88 -8.10
CA SER A 138 -10.09 -11.27 -6.95
C SER A 138 -11.53 -10.77 -7.08
N SER A 139 -11.71 -9.52 -7.53
CA SER A 139 -13.04 -8.93 -7.74
C SER A 139 -13.81 -9.66 -8.84
N LEU A 140 -13.18 -9.89 -9.99
CA LEU A 140 -13.80 -10.60 -11.11
C LEU A 140 -14.12 -12.05 -10.73
N ALA A 141 -13.20 -12.75 -10.07
CA ALA A 141 -13.44 -14.12 -9.61
C ALA A 141 -14.65 -14.20 -8.66
N ASN A 142 -14.78 -13.26 -7.72
CA ASN A 142 -15.93 -13.21 -6.81
C ASN A 142 -17.25 -13.07 -7.57
N ILE A 143 -17.29 -12.22 -8.60
CA ILE A 143 -18.48 -12.00 -9.44
C ILE A 143 -18.80 -13.23 -10.28
N CYS A 144 -17.80 -13.80 -10.97
CA CYS A 144 -17.97 -14.96 -11.85
C CYS A 144 -18.48 -16.20 -11.08
N ILE A 145 -17.99 -16.42 -9.86
CA ILE A 145 -18.42 -17.55 -9.03
C ILE A 145 -19.82 -17.29 -8.45
N ALA A 146 -20.13 -16.04 -8.07
CA ALA A 146 -21.45 -15.68 -7.56
C ALA A 146 -22.56 -15.78 -8.61
N TYR A 147 -22.25 -15.51 -9.89
CA TYR A 147 -23.21 -15.54 -10.99
C TYR A 147 -22.78 -16.49 -12.13
N PRO A 148 -22.86 -17.81 -11.94
CA PRO A 148 -22.42 -18.79 -12.94
C PRO A 148 -23.11 -18.63 -14.30
N LEU A 149 -24.39 -18.24 -14.29
CA LEU A 149 -25.23 -18.09 -15.49
C LEU A 149 -24.77 -16.99 -16.45
N ILE A 150 -24.00 -16.00 -15.97
CA ILE A 150 -23.44 -14.92 -16.80
C ILE A 150 -22.16 -15.39 -17.50
N CYS A 151 -21.39 -16.28 -16.86
CA CYS A 151 -20.07 -16.69 -17.32
C CYS A 151 -20.05 -18.02 -18.08
N SER A 152 -21.10 -18.84 -17.96
CA SER A 152 -21.25 -20.13 -18.65
C SER A 152 -22.16 -20.10 -19.89
N LYS A 153 -22.59 -18.90 -20.33
CA LYS A 153 -23.27 -18.71 -21.62
C LYS A 153 -22.27 -18.15 -22.65
N GLN A 154 -21.30 -18.96 -23.03
CA GLN A 154 -20.55 -18.83 -24.27
C GLN A 154 -20.02 -20.20 -24.70
#